data_AF-A0A537WBL2-F1
#
_entry.id   AF-A0A537WBL2-F1
#
_cell.length_a   1.000
_cell.length_b   1.000
_cell.length_c   1.000
_cell.angle_alpha   90.00
_cell.angle_beta   90.00
_cell.angle_gamma   90.00
#
_symmetry.space_group_name_H-M   'P 1'
#
loop_
_entity.id
_entity.type
_entity.pdbx_description
1 polymer ?
#
loop_
_entity_poly.entity_id
_entity_poly.type
_entity_poly.pdbx_seq_one_letter_code
_entity_poly.pdbx_strand_id
1 'polypeptide(L)' 'MSDNQRNDLSHLPPSSPEEIQAMLATAGIELPDELLQQFIAAWPNYEAMVRRIPRSRSYAEEPAHTYRPARVVRP' A
#
# COMPACT_ATOMS: atom_id res chain seq x y z
N MET A 1 -14.05 -12.67 10.99
CA MET A 1 -13.17 -12.74 9.81
C MET A 1 -11.97 -13.58 10.17
N SER A 2 -11.74 -14.68 9.46
CA SER A 2 -10.57 -15.54 9.69
C SER A 2 -9.30 -14.86 9.18
N ASP A 3 -8.13 -15.11 9.78
CA ASP A 3 -6.88 -14.46 9.38
C ASP A 3 -6.50 -14.69 7.91
N ASN A 4 -6.96 -15.80 7.31
CA ASN A 4 -6.83 -16.03 5.87
C ASN A 4 -7.58 -15.01 5.01
N GLN A 5 -8.77 -14.57 5.42
CA GLN A 5 -9.54 -13.55 4.70
C GLN A 5 -8.94 -12.15 4.85
N ARG A 6 -8.19 -11.89 5.93
CA ARG A 6 -7.46 -10.61 6.11
C ARG A 6 -6.22 -10.52 5.21
N ASN A 7 -5.66 -11.66 4.84
CA ASN A 7 -4.42 -11.72 4.07
C ASN A 7 -4.64 -11.76 2.56
N ASP A 8 -5.79 -12.25 2.10
CA ASP A 8 -6.19 -12.28 0.70
C ASP A 8 -7.13 -11.11 0.39
N LEU A 9 -6.69 -10.16 -0.43
CA LEU A 9 -7.49 -8.99 -0.85
C LEU A 9 -8.04 -9.14 -2.28
N SER A 10 -7.82 -10.28 -2.93
CA SER A 10 -8.24 -10.49 -4.32
C SER A 10 -9.77 -10.47 -4.50
N HIS A 11 -10.51 -10.78 -3.44
CA HIS A 11 -11.97 -10.87 -3.43
C HIS A 11 -12.69 -9.52 -3.22
N LEU A 12 -11.98 -8.46 -2.85
CA LEU A 12 -12.59 -7.15 -2.65
C LEU A 12 -12.95 -6.50 -4.00
N PRO A 13 -14.03 -5.70 -4.08
CA PRO A 13 -14.27 -4.89 -5.27
C PRO A 13 -13.14 -3.84 -5.43
N PRO A 14 -12.83 -3.37 -6.65
CA PRO A 14 -11.93 -2.23 -6.85
C PRO A 14 -12.38 -1.01 -6.04
N SER A 15 -11.43 -0.18 -5.62
CA SER A 15 -11.74 1.06 -4.88
C SER A 15 -12.57 2.02 -5.73
N SER A 16 -13.62 2.58 -5.15
CA SER A 16 -14.42 3.64 -5.77
C SER A 16 -13.68 4.99 -5.78
N PRO A 17 -14.06 5.92 -6.67
CA PRO A 17 -13.52 7.29 -6.68
C PRO A 17 -13.64 7.99 -5.32
N GLU A 18 -14.75 7.79 -4.62
CA GLU A 18 -15.02 8.38 -3.30
C GLU A 18 -14.10 7.80 -2.23
N GLU A 19 -13.84 6.50 -2.25
CA GLU A 19 -12.88 5.84 -1.36
C GLU A 19 -11.44 6.31 -1.62
N ILE A 20 -11.08 6.50 -2.90
CA ILE A 20 -9.77 7.03 -3.29
C ILE A 20 -9.60 8.47 -2.78
N GLN A 21 -10.62 9.32 -2.89
CA GLN A 21 -10.61 10.68 -2.35
C GLN A 21 -10.49 10.69 -0.83
N ALA A 22 -11.24 9.82 -0.13
CA ALA A 22 -11.15 9.68 1.32
C ALA A 22 -9.76 9.22 1.78
N MET A 23 -9.13 8.32 1.01
CA MET A 23 -7.76 7.88 1.25
C MET A 23 -6.74 9.01 1.06
N LEU A 24 -6.86 9.83 0.00
CA LEU A 24 -6.02 11.00 -0.21
C LEU A 24 -6.16 12.01 0.93
N ALA A 25 -7.39 12.28 1.37
CA ALA A 25 -7.66 13.16 2.51
C ALA A 25 -7.04 12.62 3.81
N THR A 26 -7.12 11.32 4.05
CA THR A 26 -6.50 10.67 5.22
C THR A 26 -4.97 10.77 5.18
N ALA A 27 -4.38 10.75 3.98
CA ALA A 27 -2.94 10.96 3.78
C ALA A 27 -2.52 12.43 3.85
N GLY A 28 -3.47 13.38 3.98
CA GLY A 28 -3.20 14.82 3.94
C GLY A 28 -2.75 15.31 2.56
N ILE A 29 -3.16 14.61 1.50
CA ILE A 29 -2.81 14.94 0.11
C ILE A 29 -3.98 15.65 -0.55
N GLU A 30 -3.75 16.91 -0.94
CA GLU A 30 -4.68 17.69 -1.76
C GLU A 30 -4.17 17.73 -3.20
N LEU A 31 -5.04 17.39 -4.14
CA LEU A 31 -4.73 17.41 -5.58
C LEU A 31 -5.68 18.36 -6.30
N PRO A 32 -5.19 19.16 -7.27
CA PRO A 32 -6.05 19.81 -8.26
C PRO A 32 -6.92 18.80 -8.99
N ASP A 33 -8.12 19.20 -9.40
CA ASP A 33 -9.13 18.31 -10.02
C ASP A 33 -8.58 17.47 -11.19
N GLU A 34 -7.76 18.08 -12.05
CA GLU A 34 -7.14 17.38 -13.18
C GLU A 34 -6.22 16.24 -12.72
N LEU A 35 -5.38 16.49 -11.72
CA LEU A 35 -4.48 15.49 -11.14
C LEU A 35 -5.24 14.43 -10.34
N LEU A 36 -6.33 14.82 -9.67
CA LEU A 36 -7.22 13.88 -8.99
C LEU A 36 -7.84 12.91 -9.98
N GLN A 37 -8.36 13.39 -11.12
CA GLN A 37 -8.91 12.52 -12.16
C GLN A 37 -7.87 11.57 -12.75
N GLN A 38 -6.65 12.05 -13.00
CA GLN A 38 -5.54 11.21 -13.46
C GLN A 38 -5.17 10.15 -12.41
N PHE A 39 -5.15 10.52 -11.13
CA PHE A 39 -4.87 9.60 -10.03
C PHE A 39 -5.93 8.52 -9.92
N ILE A 40 -7.22 8.88 -9.94
CA ILE A 40 -8.35 7.95 -9.92
C ILE A 40 -8.27 6.98 -11.11
N ALA A 41 -7.92 7.48 -12.30
CA ALA A 41 -7.77 6.64 -13.49
C ALA A 41 -6.59 5.68 -13.39
N ALA A 42 -5.49 6.07 -12.73
CA ALA A 42 -4.29 5.25 -12.56
C ALA A 42 -4.41 4.24 -11.40
N TRP A 43 -5.22 4.55 -10.38
CA TRP A 43 -5.32 3.79 -9.14
C TRP A 43 -5.59 2.28 -9.33
N PRO A 44 -6.49 1.82 -10.22
CA PRO A 44 -6.78 0.40 -10.37
C PRO A 44 -5.55 -0.44 -10.73
N ASN A 45 -4.60 0.12 -11.48
CA ASN A 45 -3.36 -0.57 -11.84
C ASN A 45 -2.45 -0.77 -10.62
N TYR A 46 -2.34 0.26 -9.78
CA TYR A 46 -1.58 0.21 -8.54
C TYR A 46 -2.23 -0.75 -7.54
N GLU A 47 -3.56 -0.65 -7.38
CA GLU A 47 -4.34 -1.50 -6.49
C GLU A 47 -4.20 -2.98 -6.85
N ALA A 48 -4.27 -3.33 -8.14
CA ALA A 48 -4.06 -4.69 -8.61
C ALA A 48 -2.66 -5.23 -8.27
N MET A 49 -1.63 -4.39 -8.31
CA MET A 49 -0.27 -4.77 -7.89
C MET A 49 -0.21 -5.01 -6.38
N VAL A 50 -0.77 -4.11 -5.57
CA VAL A 50 -0.76 -4.23 -4.10
C VAL A 50 -1.49 -5.49 -3.64
N ARG A 51 -2.62 -5.83 -4.26
CA ARG A 51 -3.39 -7.03 -3.95
C ARG A 51 -2.65 -8.35 -4.19
N ARG A 52 -1.59 -8.34 -5.01
CA ARG A 52 -0.74 -9.53 -5.25
C ARG A 52 0.31 -9.75 -4.17
N ILE A 53 0.58 -8.75 -3.33
CA ILE A 53 1.63 -8.85 -2.31
C ILE A 53 1.11 -9.73 -1.17
N PRO A 54 1.75 -10.89 -0.89
CA PRO A 54 1.35 -11.74 0.22
C PRO A 54 1.47 -11.00 1.54
N ARG A 55 0.39 -10.98 2.33
CA ARG A 55 0.36 -10.34 3.66
C ARG A 55 0.83 -11.27 4.77
N SER A 56 0.70 -12.59 4.58
CA SER A 56 1.35 -13.59 5.42
C SER A 56 2.76 -13.87 4.91
N ARG A 57 3.73 -13.08 5.37
CA ARG A 57 5.15 -13.41 5.17
C ARG A 57 5.65 -14.25 6.33
N SER A 58 6.49 -15.23 6.04
CA SER A 58 7.15 -16.02 7.08
C SER A 58 7.98 -15.08 7.96
N TYR A 59 8.07 -15.34 9.25
CA TYR A 59 8.94 -14.58 10.16
C TYR A 59 10.42 -14.63 9.73
N ALA A 60 10.81 -15.65 8.94
CA ALA A 60 12.14 -15.78 8.36
C ALA A 60 12.39 -14.88 7.14
N GLU A 61 11.36 -14.25 6.57
CA GLU A 61 11.52 -13.24 5.52
C GLU A 61 11.91 -11.90 6.14
N GLU A 62 13.20 -11.66 6.24
CA GLU A 62 13.72 -10.40 6.74
C GLU A 62 13.41 -9.22 5.78
N PRO A 63 13.17 -8.00 6.30
CA PRO A 63 13.07 -6.81 5.46
C PRO A 63 14.33 -6.61 4.62
N ALA A 64 14.18 -6.11 3.39
CA ALA A 64 15.33 -5.80 2.52
C ALA A 64 16.32 -4.82 3.16
N HIS A 65 15.83 -3.97 4.07
CA HIS A 65 16.64 -3.07 4.87
C HIS A 65 16.26 -3.22 6.35
N THR A 66 17.20 -3.72 7.14
CA THR A 66 17.07 -3.79 8.60
C THR A 66 17.83 -2.63 9.22
N TYR A 67 17.16 -1.88 10.10
CA TYR A 67 17.78 -0.80 10.84
C TYR A 67 18.96 -1.33 11.69
N ARG A 68 20.16 -0.78 11.48
CA ARG A 68 21.35 -1.09 12.28
C ARG A 68 21.78 0.16 13.06
N PRO A 69 21.43 0.28 14.35
CA PRO A 69 21.86 1.39 15.19
C PRO A 69 23.34 1.21 15.59
N ALA A 70 24.27 1.42 14.65
CA ALA A 70 25.68 1.54 14.97
C ALA A 70 26.37 2.45 13.95
N ARG A 71 27.06 3.47 14.47
CA ARG A 71 27.99 4.28 13.69
C ARG A 71 29.23 3.42 13.44
N VAL A 72 29.54 3.12 12.19
CA VAL A 72 30.81 2.47 11.83
C VAL A 72 31.94 3.45 12.17
N VAL A 73 32.50 3.35 13.37
CA VAL A 73 33.75 4.02 13.73
C VAL A 73 34.86 3.10 13.20
N ARG A 74 35.54 3.50 12.13
CA ARG A 74 36.75 2.79 11.68
C ARG A 74 37.86 3.02 12.72
N PRO A 75 38.64 1.99 13.10
CA PRO A 75 39.91 2.17 13.78
C PRO A 75 40.94 2.84 12.84
#